data_AF-A0AAW9WA21-F1
#
_entry.id   AF-A0AAW9WA21-F1
#
_cell.length_a   1.000
_cell.length_b   1.000
_cell.length_c   1.000
_cell.angle_alpha   90.00
_cell.angle_beta   90.00
_cell.angle_gamma   90.00
#
_symmetry.space_group_name_H-M   'P 1'
#
loop_
_entity.id
_entity.type
_entity.pdbx_description
1 polymer ?
#
loop_
_entity_poly.entity_id
_entity_poly.type
_entity_poly.pdbx_seq_one_letter_code
_entity_poly.pdbx_strand_id
1 'polypeptide(L)'
;TYIDDIVEGVKRVMTGAPQKEIGEDGLPIPPYAIYNIGNHQPENLLNFVEILQEKLIAASILPEDYDFSSAQKLVPMQAGDVVAT
;
A
#
# COMPACT_ATOMS: atom_id res chain seq x y z
N THR A 1 1.88 -4.11 -0.67
CA THR A 1 0.65 -4.90 -0.87
C THR A 1 0.47 -5.10 -2.34
N TYR A 2 0.35 -6.34 -2.82
CA TYR A 2 0.12 -6.58 -4.24
C TYR A 2 -1.36 -6.39 -4.59
N ILE A 3 -1.68 -6.23 -5.88
CA ILE A 3 -3.06 -5.93 -6.31
C ILE A 3 -4.04 -7.05 -5.94
N ASP A 4 -3.61 -8.31 -6.04
CA ASP A 4 -4.47 -9.45 -5.72
C ASP A 4 -4.87 -9.48 -4.24
N ASP A 5 -3.97 -9.04 -3.34
CA ASP A 5 -4.26 -8.91 -1.91
C ASP A 5 -5.32 -7.84 -1.64
N ILE A 6 -5.28 -6.72 -2.38
CA ILE A 6 -6.29 -5.65 -2.28
C ILE A 6 -7.63 -6.15 -2.79
N VAL A 7 -7.66 -6.83 -3.94
CA VAL A 7 -8.90 -7.40 -4.52
C VAL A 7 -9.54 -8.38 -3.52
N GLU A 8 -8.73 -9.25 -2.93
CA GLU A 8 -9.20 -10.19 -1.90
C GLU A 8 -9.69 -9.46 -0.64
N GLY A 9 -8.96 -8.46 -0.16
CA GLY A 9 -9.36 -7.64 0.98
C GLY A 9 -10.71 -6.95 0.77
N VAL A 10 -10.92 -6.35 -0.40
CA VAL A 10 -12.18 -5.69 -0.78
C VAL A 10 -13.33 -6.71 -0.85
N LYS A 11 -13.12 -7.87 -1.47
CA LYS A 11 -14.14 -8.94 -1.52
C LYS A 11 -14.60 -9.36 -0.12
N ARG A 12 -13.67 -9.52 0.82
CA ARG A 12 -14.00 -9.86 2.22
C ARG A 12 -14.82 -8.78 2.90
N VAL A 13 -14.41 -7.51 2.76
CA VAL A 13 -15.14 -6.36 3.33
C VAL A 13 -16.56 -6.29 2.76
N MET A 14 -16.74 -6.49 1.45
CA MET A 14 -18.07 -6.49 0.82
C MET A 14 -19.01 -7.55 1.39
N THR A 15 -18.49 -8.68 1.87
CA THR A 15 -19.29 -9.76 2.48
C THR A 15 -19.54 -9.57 3.98
N GLY A 16 -18.86 -8.63 4.63
CA GLY A 16 -18.94 -8.37 6.06
C GLY A 16 -19.74 -7.12 6.39
N ALA A 17 -21.07 -7.19 6.32
CA ALA A 17 -21.93 -6.07 6.72
C ALA A 17 -21.67 -5.68 8.18
N PRO A 18 -21.55 -4.37 8.52
CA PRO A 18 -21.34 -3.94 9.90
C PRO A 18 -22.49 -4.38 10.81
N GLN A 19 -22.16 -4.69 12.06
CA GLN A 19 -23.17 -5.11 13.04
C GLN A 19 -24.10 -3.96 13.39
N LYS A 20 -25.36 -4.30 13.68
CA LYS A 20 -26.34 -3.35 14.21
C LYS A 20 -26.15 -3.26 15.71
N GLU A 21 -26.11 -2.03 16.23
CA GLU A 21 -25.97 -1.76 17.64
C GLU A 21 -27.08 -0.80 18.10
N ILE A 22 -27.44 -0.89 19.38
CA ILE A 22 -28.37 0.02 20.05
C ILE A 22 -27.54 0.95 20.93
N GLY A 23 -27.74 2.26 20.76
CA GLY A 23 -27.08 3.27 21.56
C GLY A 23 -27.59 3.30 23.00
N GLU A 24 -26.87 4.00 23.86
CA GLU A 24 -27.24 4.17 25.28
C GLU A 24 -28.60 4.87 25.46
N ASP A 25 -29.03 5.64 24.46
CA ASP A 25 -30.33 6.31 24.38
C ASP A 25 -31.49 5.37 23.96
N GLY A 26 -31.19 4.11 23.68
CA GLY A 26 -32.14 3.11 23.21
C GLY A 26 -32.49 3.23 21.72
N LEU A 27 -31.84 4.12 20.97
CA LEU A 27 -32.03 4.28 19.53
C LEU A 27 -31.01 3.46 18.72
N PRO A 28 -31.35 3.01 17.50
CA PRO A 28 -30.42 2.27 16.65
C PRO A 28 -29.30 3.18 16.12
N ILE A 29 -28.05 2.72 16.23
CA ILE A 29 -26.89 3.40 15.63
C ILE A 29 -26.82 2.99 14.14
N PRO A 30 -26.64 3.94 13.20
CA PRO A 30 -26.39 3.60 11.81
C PRO A 30 -25.18 2.65 11.69
N PRO A 31 -25.33 1.46 11.07
CA PRO A 31 -24.23 0.51 11.00
C PRO A 31 -23.13 1.02 10.06
N TYR A 32 -21.92 1.22 10.58
CA TYR A 32 -20.73 1.58 9.81
C TYR A 32 -19.48 0.88 10.34
N ALA A 33 -18.49 0.70 9.48
CA ALA A 33 -17.16 0.22 9.86
C ALA A 33 -16.10 0.84 8.95
N ILE A 34 -14.90 1.06 9.51
CA ILE A 34 -13.75 1.61 8.79
C ILE A 34 -12.61 0.61 8.90
N TYR A 35 -12.00 0.25 7.76
CA TYR A 35 -10.94 -0.73 7.68
C TYR A 35 -9.72 -0.15 6.96
N ASN A 36 -8.53 -0.38 7.51
CA ASN A 36 -7.28 -0.18 6.79
C ASN A 36 -6.89 -1.50 6.10
N ILE A 37 -6.55 -1.45 4.82
CA ILE A 37 -6.09 -2.61 4.05
C ILE A 37 -4.67 -2.34 3.55
N GLY A 38 -3.73 -3.21 3.92
CA GLY A 38 -2.33 -3.08 3.51
C GLY A 38 -1.45 -4.21 4.07
N ASN A 39 -0.16 -4.20 3.70
CA ASN A 39 0.82 -5.24 4.04
C ASN A 39 1.30 -5.19 5.51
N HIS A 40 0.92 -4.17 6.27
CA HIS A 40 1.32 -3.92 7.68
C HIS A 40 2.83 -4.08 7.98
N GLN A 41 3.68 -3.94 6.95
CA GLN A 41 5.12 -4.07 7.04
C GLN A 41 5.78 -2.92 6.28
N PRO A 42 6.82 -2.27 6.85
CA PRO A 42 7.60 -1.29 6.13
C PRO A 42 8.46 -1.98 5.06
N GLU A 43 8.43 -1.44 3.84
CA GLU A 43 9.26 -1.93 2.73
C GLU A 43 10.34 -0.90 2.41
N ASN A 44 11.56 -1.37 2.11
CA ASN A 44 12.65 -0.48 1.74
C ASN A 44 12.46 0.04 0.31
N LEU A 45 12.31 1.36 0.18
CA LEU A 45 12.07 2.02 -1.11
C LEU A 45 13.23 1.81 -2.11
N LEU A 46 14.49 1.86 -1.64
CA LEU A 46 15.65 1.70 -2.53
C LEU A 46 15.72 0.28 -3.07
N ASN A 47 15.45 -0.73 -2.24
CA ASN A 47 15.38 -2.13 -2.69
C ASN A 47 14.27 -2.32 -3.74
N PHE A 48 13.10 -1.70 -3.53
CA PHE A 48 12.01 -1.78 -4.51
C PHE A 48 12.40 -1.17 -5.87
N VAL A 49 13.04 0.00 -5.85
CA VAL A 49 13.49 0.70 -7.05
C VAL A 49 14.60 -0.08 -7.77
N GLU A 50 15.52 -0.69 -7.03
CA GLU A 50 16.56 -1.58 -7.58
C GLU A 50 15.95 -2.79 -8.30
N ILE A 51 15.04 -3.51 -7.62
CA ILE A 51 14.33 -4.66 -8.22
C ILE A 51 13.59 -4.26 -9.49
N LEU A 52 12.89 -3.11 -9.47
CA LEU A 52 12.16 -2.63 -10.65
C LEU A 52 13.09 -2.45 -11.85
N GLN A 53 14.28 -1.89 -11.65
CA GLN A 53 15.24 -1.67 -12.72
C GLN A 53 15.81 -2.97 -13.28
N GLU A 54 16.20 -3.91 -12.41
CA GLU A 54 16.66 -5.22 -12.83
C GLU A 54 15.62 -5.91 -13.73
N LYS A 55 14.34 -5.79 -13.38
CA LYS A 55 13.23 -6.33 -14.20
C LYS A 55 13.07 -5.60 -15.52
N LEU A 56 13.27 -4.28 -15.57
CA LEU A 56 13.17 -3.51 -16.81
C LEU A 56 14.35 -3.79 -17.76
N ILE A 57 15.56 -3.97 -17.23
CA ILE A 57 16.73 -4.42 -18.02
C ILE A 57 16.49 -5.83 -18.55
N ALA A 58 16.04 -6.75 -17.69
CA ALA A 58 15.73 -8.12 -18.09
C ALA A 58 14.59 -8.20 -19.13
N ALA A 59 13.66 -7.25 -19.12
CA ALA A 59 12.62 -7.11 -20.13
C ALA A 59 13.09 -6.36 -21.40
N SER A 60 14.37 -6.00 -21.49
CA SER A 60 14.96 -5.21 -22.58
C SER A 60 14.29 -3.85 -22.82
N ILE A 61 13.67 -3.29 -21.78
CA ILE A 61 13.06 -1.95 -21.82
C ILE A 61 14.12 -0.88 -21.53
N LEU A 62 15.08 -1.19 -20.64
CA LEU A 62 16.24 -0.35 -20.34
C LEU A 62 17.52 -0.96 -20.91
N PRO A 63 18.53 -0.13 -21.25
CA PRO A 63 19.86 -0.60 -21.64
C PRO A 63 20.54 -1.42 -20.52
N GLU A 64 21.41 -2.35 -20.89
CA GLU A 64 22.20 -3.14 -19.92
C GLU A 64 23.15 -2.28 -19.08
N ASP A 65 23.58 -1.13 -19.60
CA ASP A 65 24.47 -0.16 -18.96
C ASP A 65 23.73 1.04 -18.34
N TYR A 66 22.43 0.91 -18.07
CA TYR A 66 21.63 1.98 -17.48
C TYR A 66 22.19 2.45 -16.13
N ASP A 67 22.57 3.72 -16.04
CA ASP A 67 23.09 4.33 -14.81
C ASP A 67 21.95 4.74 -13.87
N PHE A 68 21.69 3.89 -12.87
CA PHE A 68 20.69 4.14 -11.84
C PHE A 68 20.93 5.46 -11.08
N SER A 69 22.18 5.73 -10.72
CA SER A 69 22.52 6.85 -9.84
C SER A 69 22.20 8.18 -10.50
N SER A 70 22.32 8.26 -11.83
CA SER A 70 21.94 9.43 -12.62
C SER A 70 20.45 9.77 -12.55
N ALA A 71 19.59 8.77 -12.34
CA ALA A 71 18.14 8.94 -12.29
C ALA A 71 17.62 9.20 -10.86
N GLN A 72 18.47 9.04 -9.84
CA GLN A 72 18.06 9.18 -8.45
C GLN A 72 18.09 10.64 -8.00
N LYS A 73 16.94 11.13 -7.51
CA LYS A 73 16.85 12.43 -6.83
C LYS A 73 16.41 12.22 -5.38
N LEU A 74 17.37 12.34 -4.46
CA LEU A 74 17.07 12.29 -3.03
C LEU A 74 16.45 13.62 -2.58
N VAL A 75 15.29 13.52 -1.95
CA VAL A 75 14.55 14.65 -1.36
C VAL A 75 14.44 14.45 0.15
N PRO A 76 14.37 15.53 0.95
CA PRO A 76 14.05 15.41 2.37
C PRO A 76 12.64 14.83 2.56
N MET A 77 12.33 14.37 3.78
CA MET A 77 10.99 13.87 4.12
C MET A 77 9.90 14.87 3.72
N GLN A 78 8.85 14.36 3.09
CA GLN A 78 7.67 15.08 2.63
C GLN A 78 6.49 14.86 3.59
N ALA A 79 5.46 15.70 3.47
CA ALA A 79 4.23 15.51 4.21
C ALA A 79 3.55 14.20 3.79
N GLY A 80 3.35 13.29 4.75
CA GLY A 80 2.78 11.95 4.51
C GLY A 80 3.80 10.81 4.56
N ASP A 81 5.10 11.10 4.57
CA ASP A 81 6.13 10.09 4.80
C ASP A 81 6.04 9.53 6.23
N VAL A 82 6.17 8.22 6.36
CA VAL A 82 6.10 7.52 7.65
C VAL A 82 7.52 7.25 8.13
N VAL A 83 7.83 7.67 9.36
CA VAL A 83 9.11 7.35 10.00
C VAL A 83 9.22 5.84 10.23
N ALA A 84 10.39 5.27 9.96
CA ALA A 84 10.68 3.91 10.38
C ALA A 84 10.70 3.88 11.92
N THR A 85 9.82 3.07 12.52
CA THR A 85 9.79 2.77 13.95
C THR A 85 10.60 1.54 14.28
#